data_AF-A0A7S1JUV7-F1
#
_entry.id   AF-A0A7S1JUV7-F1
#
_cell.length_a   1.000
_cell.length_b   1.000
_cell.length_c   1.000
_cell.angle_alpha   90.00
_cell.angle_beta   90.00
_cell.angle_gamma   90.00
#
_symmetry.space_group_name_H-M   'P 1'
#
loop_
_entity.id
_entity.type
_entity.pdbx_description
1 polymer ?
#
loop_
_entity_poly.entity_id
_entity_poly.type
_entity_poly.pdbx_seq_one_letter_code
_entity_poly.pdbx_strand_id
1 'polypeptide(L)'
;AAIQNDGWLEGVMSEVSAALPLGWVEHSRLNVAASLPSMPLAAGIISRSFTRVSQVTGLIQQQGADPDAQPQLRVEGTTGRFLPFPLLSLCIDNLTEYRIPSILAVDANDDSHVALPQWSSPDLQEGVMKALIDG
;
A
#
# COMPACT_ATOMS: atom_id res chain seq x y z
N ALA A 1 38.42 -2.98 -45.00
CA ALA A 1 38.71 -2.50 -43.64
C ALA A 1 37.60 -1.55 -43.22
N ALA A 2 37.24 -1.58 -41.93
CA ALA A 2 36.21 -0.80 -41.22
C ALA A 2 34.76 -1.34 -41.34
N ILE A 3 34.30 -2.19 -40.42
CA ILE A 3 33.72 -1.94 -39.05
C ILE A 3 32.19 -1.75 -39.18
N GLN A 4 31.41 -2.82 -39.02
CA GLN A 4 30.89 -3.43 -37.77
C GLN A 4 29.72 -2.63 -37.18
N ASN A 5 28.55 -3.24 -37.36
CA ASN A 5 27.26 -3.04 -36.72
C ASN A 5 27.40 -3.18 -35.20
N ASP A 6 26.75 -2.33 -34.38
CA ASP A 6 26.17 -2.67 -33.06
C ASP A 6 25.57 -1.41 -32.43
N GLY A 7 24.23 -1.36 -32.39
CA GLY A 7 23.49 -0.19 -31.91
C GLY A 7 22.10 -0.56 -31.44
N TRP A 8 21.99 -1.51 -30.52
CA TRP A 8 20.79 -1.68 -29.68
C TRP A 8 21.26 -1.98 -28.26
N LEU A 9 21.42 -0.92 -27.47
CA LEU A 9 21.34 -1.05 -26.02
C LEU A 9 19.86 -1.24 -25.69
N GLU A 10 19.43 -2.50 -25.54
CA GLU A 10 18.30 -2.80 -24.68
C GLU A 10 18.73 -2.46 -23.25
N GLY A 11 18.58 -1.16 -22.94
CA GLY A 11 18.63 -0.69 -21.57
C GLY A 11 17.47 -1.35 -20.85
N VAL A 12 17.81 -2.19 -19.88
CA VAL A 12 16.96 -2.48 -18.74
C VAL A 12 16.42 -1.14 -18.26
N MET A 13 15.17 -0.84 -18.59
CA MET A 13 14.40 0.23 -17.95
C MET A 13 14.16 -0.25 -16.53
N SER A 14 15.19 -0.13 -15.69
CA SER A 14 15.01 -0.02 -14.26
C SER A 14 14.07 1.15 -14.10
N GLU A 15 12.82 0.88 -13.71
CA GLU A 15 11.93 1.90 -13.19
C GLU A 15 12.74 2.70 -12.18
N VAL A 16 13.05 3.93 -12.53
CA VAL A 16 13.54 4.89 -11.57
C VAL A 16 12.36 5.09 -10.64
N SER A 17 12.37 4.43 -9.48
CA SER A 17 11.46 4.76 -8.40
C SER A 17 11.59 6.26 -8.19
N ALA A 18 10.59 7.02 -8.65
CA ALA A 18 10.62 8.46 -8.53
C ALA A 18 10.72 8.78 -7.04
N ALA A 19 11.73 9.57 -6.67
CA ALA A 19 11.89 9.97 -5.28
C ALA A 19 10.57 10.58 -4.79
N LEU A 20 10.08 10.11 -3.63
CA LEU A 20 8.83 10.59 -3.07
C LEU A 20 8.88 12.11 -2.83
N PRO A 21 7.74 12.82 -2.96
CA PRO A 21 7.71 14.24 -2.65
C PRO A 21 8.09 14.49 -1.18
N LEU A 22 8.58 15.71 -0.89
CA LEU A 22 8.91 16.09 0.48
C LEU A 22 7.70 15.92 1.41
N GLY A 23 7.91 15.34 2.59
CA GLY A 23 6.86 15.08 3.58
C GLY A 23 6.11 13.76 3.38
N TRP A 24 6.49 12.96 2.38
CA TRP A 24 5.96 11.61 2.20
C TRP A 24 6.85 10.56 2.86
N VAL A 25 6.21 9.51 3.38
CA VAL A 25 6.85 8.32 3.92
C VAL A 25 6.38 7.09 3.16
N GLU A 26 7.33 6.18 2.90
CA GLU A 26 6.99 4.88 2.33
C GLU A 26 6.24 4.01 3.34
N HIS A 27 5.37 3.14 2.83
CA HIS A 27 4.66 2.15 3.64
C HIS A 27 5.58 1.28 4.51
N SER A 28 6.83 1.04 4.08
CA SER A 28 7.85 0.26 4.79
C SER A 28 8.23 0.87 6.14
N ARG A 29 8.00 2.18 6.32
CA ARG A 29 8.28 2.92 7.55
C ARG A 29 7.07 3.02 8.48
N LEU A 30 6.00 2.27 8.23
CA LEU A 30 4.79 2.31 9.03
C LEU A 30 4.74 1.19 10.07
N ASN A 31 4.41 1.57 11.29
CA ASN A 31 3.81 0.68 12.27
C ASN A 31 2.30 0.66 12.08
N VAL A 32 1.75 -0.54 11.93
CA VAL A 32 0.32 -0.79 11.75
C VAL A 32 -0.21 -1.50 12.99
N ALA A 33 -1.28 -0.97 13.58
CA ALA A 33 -2.00 -1.63 14.66
C ALA A 33 -3.41 -2.00 14.19
N ALA A 34 -3.79 -3.27 14.35
CA ALA A 34 -5.13 -3.79 14.08
C ALA A 34 -5.47 -4.89 15.10
N SER A 35 -6.72 -5.35 15.13
CA SER A 35 -7.05 -6.59 15.84
C SER A 35 -6.24 -7.76 15.25
N LEU A 36 -5.87 -8.74 16.07
CA LEU A 36 -5.06 -9.87 15.62
C LEU A 36 -5.65 -10.59 14.38
N PRO A 37 -6.97 -10.84 14.28
CA PRO A 37 -7.57 -11.44 13.08
C PRO A 37 -7.46 -10.56 11.83
N SER A 38 -7.56 -9.23 11.98
CA SER A 38 -7.49 -8.29 10.84
C SER A 38 -6.06 -7.85 10.50
N MET A 39 -5.06 -8.16 11.32
CA MET A 39 -3.68 -7.75 11.09
C MET A 39 -3.09 -8.29 9.77
N PRO A 40 -3.29 -9.56 9.38
CA PRO A 40 -2.83 -10.05 8.07
C PRO A 40 -3.53 -9.34 6.90
N LEU A 41 -4.82 -9.03 7.05
CA LEU A 41 -5.60 -8.32 6.04
C LEU A 41 -5.09 -6.88 5.86
N ALA A 42 -4.89 -6.16 6.97
CA ALA A 42 -4.33 -4.81 6.97
C ALA A 42 -2.92 -4.76 6.38
N ALA A 43 -2.03 -5.64 6.83
CA ALA A 43 -0.66 -5.72 6.33
C ALA A 43 -0.63 -6.04 4.83
N GLY A 44 -1.49 -6.96 4.37
CA GLY A 44 -1.59 -7.33 2.96
C GLY A 44 -2.07 -6.21 2.06
N ILE A 45 -3.06 -5.42 2.50
CA ILE A 45 -3.53 -4.23 1.80
C ILE A 45 -2.45 -3.16 1.76
N ILE A 46 -1.85 -2.78 2.90
CA ILE A 46 -0.86 -1.69 2.98
C ILE A 46 0.39 -1.98 2.15
N SER A 47 0.84 -3.23 2.13
CA SER A 47 2.00 -3.66 1.34
C SER A 47 1.66 -4.02 -0.11
N ARG A 48 0.38 -4.03 -0.49
CA ARG A 48 -0.13 -4.54 -1.78
C ARG A 48 0.39 -5.95 -2.12
N SER A 49 0.50 -6.82 -1.12
CA SER A 49 1.13 -8.14 -1.26
C SER A 49 0.17 -9.26 -1.65
N PHE A 50 -1.14 -9.02 -1.67
CA PHE A 50 -2.07 -9.99 -2.23
C PHE A 50 -1.84 -10.12 -3.74
N THR A 51 -1.89 -11.35 -4.23
CA THR A 51 -1.79 -11.66 -5.67
C THR A 51 -3.09 -12.23 -6.22
N ARG A 52 -4.01 -12.65 -5.33
CA ARG A 52 -5.30 -13.24 -5.66
C ARG A 52 -6.36 -12.81 -4.66
N VAL A 53 -7.55 -12.50 -5.15
CA VAL A 53 -8.72 -12.11 -4.33
C VAL A 53 -9.10 -13.20 -3.32
N SER A 54 -8.88 -14.48 -3.65
CA SER A 54 -9.18 -15.60 -2.75
C SER A 54 -8.35 -15.59 -1.45
N GLN A 55 -7.19 -14.93 -1.44
CA GLN A 55 -6.42 -14.73 -0.21
C GLN A 55 -7.16 -13.78 0.74
N VAL A 56 -7.78 -12.73 0.21
CA VAL A 56 -8.55 -11.74 0.97
C VAL A 56 -9.83 -12.36 1.51
N THR A 57 -10.62 -13.01 0.64
CA THR A 57 -11.86 -13.66 1.08
C THR A 57 -11.58 -14.77 2.10
N GLY A 58 -10.46 -15.49 1.96
CA GLY A 58 -10.03 -16.48 2.95
C GLY A 58 -9.74 -15.86 4.32
N LEU A 59 -9.08 -14.70 4.38
CA LEU A 59 -8.83 -13.99 5.63
C LEU A 59 -10.14 -13.56 6.30
N ILE A 60 -11.08 -13.02 5.54
CA ILE A 60 -12.37 -12.55 6.09
C ILE A 60 -13.22 -13.74 6.53
N GLN A 61 -13.51 -14.65 5.61
CA GLN A 61 -14.53 -15.69 5.82
C GLN A 61 -14.05 -16.86 6.67
N GLN A 62 -12.76 -17.21 6.60
CA GLN A 62 -12.23 -18.40 7.28
C GLN A 62 -11.42 -18.04 8.52
N GLN A 63 -10.78 -16.88 8.54
CA GLN A 63 -9.91 -16.46 9.65
C GLN A 63 -10.54 -15.37 10.51
N GLY A 64 -11.73 -14.88 10.15
CA GLY A 64 -12.49 -13.91 10.93
C GLY A 64 -11.88 -12.52 10.93
N ALA A 65 -11.12 -12.17 9.89
CA ALA A 65 -10.69 -10.79 9.70
C ALA A 65 -11.92 -9.90 9.48
N ASP A 66 -12.01 -8.81 10.24
CA ASP A 66 -13.06 -7.81 10.07
C ASP A 66 -12.74 -6.95 8.82
N PRO A 67 -13.58 -6.98 7.76
CA PRO A 67 -13.39 -6.17 6.56
C PRO A 67 -13.60 -4.67 6.81
N ASP A 68 -14.33 -4.31 7.86
CA ASP A 68 -14.58 -2.92 8.30
C ASP A 68 -13.51 -2.42 9.29
N ALA A 69 -12.48 -3.23 9.56
CA ALA A 69 -11.41 -2.86 10.46
C ALA A 69 -10.79 -1.52 10.04
N GLN A 70 -10.41 -0.73 11.05
CA GLN A 70 -9.72 0.54 10.86
C GLN A 70 -8.31 0.43 11.43
N PRO A 71 -7.36 -0.19 10.69
CA PRO A 71 -5.97 -0.20 11.11
C PRO A 71 -5.45 1.21 11.37
N GLN A 72 -4.59 1.26 12.36
CA GLN A 72 -4.04 2.45 12.97
C GLN A 72 -2.60 2.64 12.47
N LEU A 73 -2.33 3.78 11.81
CA LEU A 73 -1.05 4.07 11.16
C LEU A 73 -0.19 5.05 11.96
N ARG A 74 1.12 4.75 12.05
CA ARG A 74 2.13 5.60 12.69
C ARG A 74 3.48 5.39 12.03
N VAL A 75 4.29 6.43 11.91
CA VAL A 75 5.69 6.31 11.45
C VAL A 75 6.55 5.59 12.50
N GLU A 76 7.43 4.71 12.05
CA GLU A 76 8.39 4.02 12.91
C GLU A 76 9.28 4.97 13.71
N GLY A 77 9.56 4.62 14.98
CA GLY A 77 10.41 5.42 15.85
C GLY A 77 9.71 6.62 16.51
N THR A 78 8.42 6.82 16.25
CA THR A 78 7.66 7.95 16.79
C THR A 78 6.76 7.54 17.96
N THR A 79 6.51 8.49 18.85
CA THR A 79 5.60 8.34 19.99
C THR A 79 4.38 9.22 19.76
N GLY A 80 3.17 8.68 19.90
CA GLY A 80 1.96 9.43 19.61
C GLY A 80 0.76 8.52 19.46
N ARG A 81 -0.41 9.12 19.22
CA ARG A 81 -1.63 8.37 18.86
C ARG A 81 -1.46 7.77 17.46
N PHE A 82 -2.35 6.87 17.08
CA PHE A 82 -2.43 6.40 15.70
C PHE A 82 -3.61 7.06 14.99
N LEU A 83 -3.53 7.19 13.67
CA LEU A 83 -4.66 7.57 12.84
C LEU A 83 -5.36 6.33 12.28
N PRO A 84 -6.67 6.13 12.55
CA PRO A 84 -7.43 5.02 11.98
C PRO A 84 -7.80 5.31 10.52
N PHE A 85 -7.63 4.31 9.65
CA PHE A 85 -8.10 4.35 8.26
C PHE A 85 -8.90 3.09 7.94
N PRO A 86 -10.10 3.20 7.35
CA PRO A 86 -10.83 2.04 6.84
C PRO A 86 -9.98 1.26 5.83
N LEU A 87 -10.01 -0.07 5.90
CA LEU A 87 -9.32 -0.93 4.94
C LEU A 87 -9.69 -0.61 3.49
N LEU A 88 -10.96 -0.26 3.24
CA LEU A 88 -11.41 0.15 1.90
C LEU A 88 -10.71 1.42 1.41
N SER A 89 -10.52 2.42 2.28
CA SER A 89 -9.78 3.64 1.92
C SER A 89 -8.31 3.34 1.65
N LEU A 90 -7.69 2.48 2.45
CA LEU A 90 -6.30 2.05 2.24
C LEU A 90 -6.13 1.19 0.98
N CYS A 91 -7.18 0.50 0.55
CA CYS A 91 -7.19 -0.36 -0.64
C CYS A 91 -7.15 0.44 -1.95
N ILE A 92 -7.52 1.73 -1.96
CA ILE A 92 -7.60 2.50 -3.20
C ILE A 92 -6.21 3.03 -3.57
N ASP A 93 -5.79 2.81 -4.81
CA ASP A 93 -4.53 3.35 -5.30
C ASP A 93 -4.57 4.85 -5.50
N ASN A 94 -3.46 5.49 -5.16
CA ASN A 94 -3.25 6.90 -5.48
C ASN A 94 -2.76 7.04 -6.94
N LEU A 95 -3.69 7.30 -7.85
CA LEU A 95 -3.41 7.50 -9.27
C LEU A 95 -2.87 8.90 -9.61
N THR A 96 -2.52 9.71 -8.60
CA THR A 96 -1.98 11.07 -8.78
C THR A 96 -0.46 11.15 -8.72
N GLU A 97 0.23 9.99 -8.69
CA GLU A 97 1.69 9.91 -8.49
C GLU A 97 2.12 10.62 -7.20
N TYR A 98 1.35 10.41 -6.11
CA TYR A 98 1.59 11.03 -4.81
C TYR A 98 1.61 12.57 -4.84
N ARG A 99 0.90 13.20 -5.80
CA ARG A 99 0.73 14.66 -5.82
C ARG A 99 -0.41 15.15 -4.93
N ILE A 100 -1.44 14.33 -4.75
CA ILE A 100 -2.57 14.63 -3.87
C ILE A 100 -2.50 13.67 -2.66
N PRO A 101 -2.35 14.18 -1.43
CA PRO A 101 -2.32 13.34 -0.24
C PRO A 101 -3.73 12.83 0.11
N SER A 102 -3.82 11.54 0.45
CA SER A 102 -5.07 10.89 0.85
C SER A 102 -4.95 10.05 2.12
N ILE A 103 -3.73 9.65 2.51
CA ILE A 103 -3.45 8.81 3.67
C ILE A 103 -2.38 9.50 4.51
N LEU A 104 -2.56 9.47 5.83
CA LEU A 104 -1.69 10.08 6.82
C LEU A 104 -1.22 9.05 7.84
N ALA A 105 -0.07 9.29 8.45
CA ALA A 105 0.42 8.56 9.61
C ALA A 105 0.99 9.54 10.63
N VAL A 106 0.75 9.29 11.92
CA VAL A 106 1.31 10.13 12.98
C VAL A 106 2.84 10.06 12.95
N ASP A 107 3.49 11.22 12.96
CA ASP A 107 4.93 11.40 13.08
C ASP A 107 5.27 12.36 14.25
N ALA A 108 6.56 12.52 14.58
CA ALA A 108 7.04 13.21 15.78
C ALA A 108 6.74 14.72 15.80
N ASN A 109 6.69 15.36 14.64
CA ASN A 109 6.49 16.81 14.52
C ASN A 109 5.11 17.19 13.98
N ASP A 110 4.49 16.34 13.16
CA ASP A 110 3.13 16.48 12.59
C ASP A 110 2.70 15.14 11.96
N ASP A 111 1.57 15.07 11.26
CA ASP A 111 1.20 13.93 10.42
C ASP A 111 2.02 13.90 9.11
N SER A 112 2.49 12.71 8.71
CA SER A 112 3.20 12.47 7.45
C SER A 112 2.27 11.88 6.39
N HIS A 113 2.46 12.27 5.12
CA HIS A 113 1.75 11.65 3.99
C HIS A 113 2.28 10.26 3.70
N VAL A 114 1.39 9.31 3.46
CA VAL A 114 1.79 7.92 3.23
C VAL A 114 1.73 7.56 1.76
N ALA A 115 2.88 7.13 1.22
CA ALA A 115 2.97 6.51 -0.10
C ALA A 115 2.80 4.99 0.03
N LEU A 116 1.57 4.52 -0.23
CA LEU A 116 1.31 3.10 -0.45
C LEU A 116 1.70 2.72 -1.89
N PRO A 117 2.27 1.52 -2.11
CA PRO A 117 2.48 1.02 -3.46
C PRO A 117 1.14 0.88 -4.20
N GLN A 118 1.20 0.74 -5.52
CA GLN A 118 0.04 0.44 -6.35
C GLN A 118 -0.21 -1.08 -6.39
N TRP A 119 -1.45 -1.47 -6.64
CA TRP A 119 -1.79 -2.84 -6.98
C TRP A 119 -1.12 -3.26 -8.29
N SER A 120 -0.83 -4.55 -8.42
CA SER A 120 -0.25 -5.11 -9.64
C SER A 120 -1.20 -5.04 -10.84
N SER A 121 -2.51 -4.93 -10.62
CA SER A 121 -3.50 -4.64 -11.65
C SER A 121 -4.75 -3.95 -11.10
N PRO A 122 -5.47 -3.17 -11.94
CA PRO A 122 -6.78 -2.61 -11.57
C PRO A 122 -7.81 -3.68 -11.21
N ASP A 123 -7.84 -4.81 -11.92
CA ASP A 123 -8.76 -5.92 -11.64
C ASP A 123 -8.54 -6.52 -10.26
N LEU A 124 -7.28 -6.58 -9.81
CA LEU A 124 -6.96 -7.05 -8.47
C LEU A 124 -7.45 -6.05 -7.41
N GLN A 125 -7.23 -4.75 -7.61
CA GLN A 125 -7.78 -3.71 -6.74
C GLN A 125 -9.31 -3.84 -6.65
N GLU A 126 -10.00 -3.94 -7.79
CA GLU A 126 -11.46 -4.08 -7.85
C GLU A 126 -11.93 -5.31 -7.07
N GLY A 127 -11.30 -6.46 -7.30
CA GLY A 127 -11.64 -7.69 -6.61
C GLY A 127 -11.42 -7.64 -5.10
N VAL A 128 -10.34 -6.99 -4.63
CA VAL A 128 -10.08 -6.78 -3.20
C VAL A 128 -11.10 -5.81 -2.60
N MET A 129 -11.40 -4.69 -3.27
CA MET A 129 -12.43 -3.75 -2.81
C MET A 129 -13.80 -4.44 -2.69
N LYS A 130 -14.15 -5.27 -3.68
CA LYS A 130 -15.40 -6.03 -3.65
C LYS A 130 -15.43 -7.02 -2.48
N ALA A 131 -14.35 -7.75 -2.23
CA ALA A 131 -14.26 -8.66 -1.09
C ALA A 131 -14.45 -7.93 0.25
N LEU A 132 -13.89 -6.73 0.41
CA LEU A 132 -14.10 -5.91 1.61
C LEU A 132 -15.56 -5.44 1.75
N ILE A 133 -16.22 -5.08 0.65
CA ILE A 133 -17.62 -4.63 0.66
C ILE A 133 -18.59 -5.79 0.94
N ASP A 134 -18.31 -6.97 0.38
CA ASP A 134 -19.19 -8.14 0.48
C ASP A 134 -19.07 -8.86 1.85
N GLY A 135 -17.88 -8.84 2.47
CA GLY A 135 -17.56 -9.62 3.67
C GLY A 135 -17.15 -11.06 3.38
#